data_AF-A0A2I0VF81-F1
#
_entry.id   AF-A0A2I0VF81-F1
#
_cell.length_a   1.000
_cell.length_b   1.000
_cell.length_c   1.000
_cell.angle_alpha   90.00
_cell.angle_beta   90.00
_cell.angle_gamma   90.00
#
_symmetry.space_group_name_H-M   'P 1'
#
loop_
_entity.id
_entity.type
_entity.pdbx_description
1 polymer ?
#
loop_
_entity_poly.entity_id
_entity_poly.type
_entity_poly.pdbx_seq_one_letter_code
_entity_poly.pdbx_strand_id
1 'polypeptide(L)'
;MQLQELNNRFSEASTELLLCISCLNPSNSFCAYSKEKLIRLAELYSTNFSIVEFVALEHQISTYILNMHTSKKFSSLESIVDLAK
;
A
#
# COMPACT_ATOMS: atom_id res chain seq x y z
N MET A 1 16.52 17.26 -11.19
CA MET A 1 17.33 16.09 -11.60
C MET A 1 16.63 14.77 -11.21
N GLN A 2 16.32 14.53 -9.93
CA GLN A 2 15.68 13.27 -9.48
C GLN A 2 14.32 12.97 -10.14
N LEU A 3 13.45 13.97 -10.31
CA LEU A 3 12.14 13.77 -10.96
C LEU A 3 12.26 13.35 -12.44
N GLN A 4 13.26 13.90 -13.14
CA GLN A 4 13.53 13.57 -14.54
C GLN A 4 14.11 12.15 -14.67
N GLU A 5 14.99 11.75 -13.75
CA GLU A 5 15.47 10.36 -13.68
C GLU A 5 14.36 9.37 -13.37
N LEU A 6 13.43 9.74 -12.47
CA LEU A 6 12.26 8.93 -12.15
C LEU A 6 11.38 8.76 -13.39
N ASN A 7 11.07 9.85 -14.09
CA ASN A 7 10.26 9.84 -15.31
C ASN A 7 10.94 9.10 -16.48
N ASN A 8 12.27 9.03 -16.49
CA ASN A 8 13.01 8.25 -17.49
C ASN A 8 13.04 6.75 -17.15
N ARG A 9 12.91 6.36 -15.88
CA ARG A 9 12.99 4.96 -15.41
C ARG A 9 11.62 4.30 -15.27
N PHE A 10 10.62 5.06 -14.87
CA PHE A 10 9.28 4.56 -14.59
C PHE A 10 8.28 5.22 -15.55
N SER A 11 7.39 4.40 -16.10
CA SER A 11 6.20 4.91 -16.77
C SER A 11 5.28 5.58 -15.75
N GLU A 12 4.28 6.31 -16.24
CA GLU A 12 3.21 6.85 -15.41
C GLU A 12 2.53 5.75 -14.59
N ALA A 13 2.19 4.61 -15.23
CA ALA A 13 1.56 3.48 -14.55
C ALA A 13 2.47 2.86 -13.46
N SER A 14 3.77 2.71 -13.73
CA SER A 14 4.71 2.22 -12.71
C SER A 14 4.88 3.22 -11.56
N THR A 15 4.86 4.51 -11.86
CA THR A 15 4.93 5.58 -10.84
C THR A 15 3.68 5.57 -9.97
N GLU A 16 2.50 5.47 -10.56
CA GLU A 16 1.22 5.37 -9.85
C GLU A 16 1.18 4.13 -8.94
N LEU A 17 1.65 2.98 -9.44
CA LEU A 17 1.75 1.75 -8.67
C LEU A 17 2.66 1.91 -7.45
N LEU A 18 3.85 2.50 -7.62
CA LEU A 18 4.77 2.76 -6.51
C LEU A 18 4.17 3.72 -5.47
N LEU A 19 3.47 4.78 -5.93
CA LEU A 19 2.78 5.73 -5.06
C LEU A 19 1.62 5.11 -4.28
N CYS A 20 0.94 4.12 -4.87
CA CYS A 20 -0.11 3.37 -4.19
C CYS A 20 0.49 2.42 -3.14
N ILE A 21 1.54 1.66 -3.49
CA ILE A 21 2.19 0.72 -2.56
C ILE A 21 2.86 1.45 -1.39
N SER A 22 3.30 2.70 -1.57
CA SER A 22 3.97 3.46 -0.51
C SER A 22 3.12 3.64 0.75
N CYS A 23 1.80 3.50 0.66
CA CYS A 23 0.91 3.61 1.81
C CYS A 23 0.97 2.40 2.76
N LEU A 24 1.61 1.30 2.34
CA LEU A 24 1.87 0.14 3.20
C LEU A 24 3.16 0.28 4.03
N ASN A 25 3.85 1.43 3.94
CA ASN A 25 5.09 1.64 4.67
C ASN A 25 4.86 1.54 6.19
N PRO A 26 5.53 0.61 6.90
CA PRO A 26 5.34 0.45 8.34
C PRO A 26 5.95 1.59 9.17
N SER A 27 6.88 2.39 8.62
CA SER A 27 7.56 3.47 9.36
C SER A 27 6.56 4.38 10.08
N ASN A 28 6.97 4.88 11.26
CA ASN A 28 6.17 5.79 12.08
C ASN A 28 4.75 5.25 12.36
N SER A 29 4.65 3.95 12.67
CA SER A 29 3.36 3.28 12.92
C SER A 29 2.40 3.45 11.74
N PHE A 30 2.83 3.07 10.54
CA PHE A 30 2.00 3.10 9.32
C PHE A 30 1.40 4.49 9.00
N CYS A 31 2.13 5.58 9.30
CA CYS A 31 1.62 6.95 9.11
C CYS A 31 1.24 7.28 7.65
N ALA A 32 1.81 6.56 6.69
CA ALA A 32 1.56 6.73 5.27
C ALA A 32 0.30 6.01 4.77
N TYR A 33 -0.40 5.28 5.65
CA TYR A 33 -1.59 4.52 5.31
C TYR A 33 -2.66 5.40 4.65
N SER A 34 -3.26 4.87 3.58
CA SER A 34 -4.37 5.49 2.87
C SER A 34 -5.24 4.39 2.27
N LYS A 35 -6.49 4.30 2.75
CA LYS A 35 -7.48 3.37 2.17
C LYS A 35 -7.66 3.62 0.67
N GLU A 36 -7.77 4.89 0.29
CA GLU A 36 -7.98 5.31 -1.10
C GLU A 36 -6.87 4.81 -2.03
N LYS A 37 -5.60 4.91 -1.61
CA LYS A 37 -4.47 4.39 -2.38
C LYS A 37 -4.48 2.87 -2.52
N LEU A 38 -4.95 2.13 -1.51
CA LEU A 38 -5.07 0.68 -1.59
C LEU A 38 -6.22 0.23 -2.50
N ILE A 39 -7.34 0.97 -2.49
CA ILE A 39 -8.41 0.75 -3.46
C ILE A 39 -7.93 1.04 -4.87
N ARG A 40 -7.22 2.16 -5.06
CA ARG A 40 -6.60 2.49 -6.35
C ARG A 40 -5.63 1.41 -6.82
N LEU A 41 -4.83 0.85 -5.92
CA LEU A 41 -3.94 -0.28 -6.23
C LEU A 41 -4.72 -1.49 -6.76
N ALA A 42 -5.86 -1.82 -6.15
CA ALA A 42 -6.70 -2.92 -6.62
C ALA A 42 -7.38 -2.61 -7.97
N GLU A 43 -7.79 -1.36 -8.20
CA GLU A 43 -8.34 -0.92 -9.49
C GLU A 43 -7.34 -1.06 -10.66
N LEU A 44 -6.04 -0.79 -10.40
CA LEU A 44 -4.97 -1.04 -11.38
C LEU A 44 -4.89 -2.50 -11.82
N TYR A 45 -5.36 -3.42 -10.97
CA TYR A 45 -5.48 -4.85 -11.21
C TYR A 45 -6.94 -5.31 -11.27
N SER A 46 -7.86 -4.45 -11.72
CA SER A 46 -9.30 -4.72 -11.68
C SER A 46 -9.73 -6.03 -12.34
N THR A 47 -9.00 -6.52 -13.35
CA THR A 47 -9.24 -7.82 -13.99
C THR A 47 -8.99 -9.01 -13.09
N ASN A 48 -8.26 -8.83 -11.98
CA ASN A 48 -7.96 -9.87 -11.00
C ASN A 48 -8.99 -9.96 -9.87
N PHE A 49 -9.99 -9.08 -9.84
CA PHE A 49 -11.01 -9.02 -8.80
C PHE A 49 -12.41 -9.11 -9.41
N SER A 50 -13.25 -9.93 -8.81
CA SER A 50 -14.70 -9.83 -8.98
C SER A 50 -15.27 -8.63 -8.21
N ILE A 51 -16.50 -8.23 -8.53
CA ILE A 51 -17.22 -7.17 -7.80
C ILE A 51 -17.32 -7.51 -6.31
N VAL A 52 -17.59 -8.78 -5.99
CA VAL A 52 -17.73 -9.26 -4.61
C VAL A 52 -16.40 -9.15 -3.86
N GLU A 53 -15.29 -9.49 -4.52
CA GLU A 53 -13.96 -9.36 -3.92
C GLU A 53 -13.56 -7.89 -3.71
N PHE A 54 -13.93 -6.97 -4.61
CA PHE A 54 -13.71 -5.54 -4.41
C PHE A 54 -14.46 -4.99 -3.18
N VAL A 55 -15.73 -5.37 -3.01
CA VAL A 55 -16.52 -4.97 -1.83
C VAL A 55 -15.94 -5.58 -0.55
N ALA A 56 -15.51 -6.84 -0.59
CA ALA A 56 -14.84 -7.47 0.54
C ALA A 56 -13.51 -6.79 0.88
N LEU A 57 -12.73 -6.41 -0.13
CA LEU A 57 -11.44 -5.75 0.02
C LEU A 57 -11.57 -4.42 0.78
N GLU A 58 -12.61 -3.62 0.51
CA GLU A 58 -12.86 -2.38 1.23
C GLU A 58 -12.98 -2.58 2.75
N HIS A 59 -13.64 -3.66 3.17
CA HIS A 59 -13.75 -4.02 4.58
C HIS A 59 -12.41 -4.55 5.11
N GLN A 60 -11.76 -5.45 4.37
CA GLN A 60 -10.49 -6.06 4.75
C GLN A 60 -9.36 -5.03 4.95
N ILE A 61 -9.30 -3.98 4.13
CA ILE A 61 -8.31 -2.90 4.28
C ILE A 61 -8.49 -2.16 5.62
N SER A 62 -9.74 -1.91 6.04
CA SER A 62 -10.03 -1.28 7.33
C SER A 62 -9.63 -2.19 8.49
N THR A 63 -9.88 -3.50 8.37
CA THR A 63 -9.45 -4.49 9.37
C THR A 63 -7.94 -4.63 9.42
N TYR A 64 -7.27 -4.59 8.27
CA TYR A 64 -5.81 -4.66 8.16
C TYR A 64 -5.13 -3.58 9.01
N ILE A 65 -5.50 -2.31 8.83
CA ILE A 65 -4.83 -1.21 9.54
C ILE A 65 -5.09 -1.27 11.05
N LEU A 66 -6.29 -1.67 11.48
CA LEU A 66 -6.60 -1.90 12.90
C LEU A 66 -5.69 -2.98 13.49
N ASN A 67 -5.50 -4.09 12.78
CA ASN A 67 -4.59 -5.16 13.21
C ASN A 67 -3.13 -4.70 13.25
N MET A 68 -2.69 -3.89 12.29
CA MET A 68 -1.32 -3.36 12.26
C MET A 68 -1.04 -2.45 13.45
N HIS A 69 -1.96 -1.54 13.80
CA HIS A 69 -1.76 -0.62 14.93
C HIS A 69 -1.88 -1.28 16.31
N THR A 70 -2.72 -2.31 16.46
CA THR A 70 -2.99 -2.93 17.77
C THR A 70 -1.99 -4.03 18.12
N SER A 71 -1.33 -4.61 17.13
CA SER A 71 -0.38 -5.69 17.34
C SER A 71 1.00 -5.17 17.73
N LYS A 72 1.48 -5.59 18.91
CA LYS A 72 2.86 -5.35 19.36
C LYS A 72 3.92 -5.94 18.42
N LYS A 73 3.56 -6.90 17.57
CA LYS A 73 4.49 -7.47 16.57
C LYS A 73 4.89 -6.42 15.53
N PHE A 74 3.99 -5.49 15.21
CA PHE A 74 4.19 -4.52 14.14
C PHE A 74 4.58 -3.13 14.66
N SER A 75 4.55 -2.89 15.97
CA SER A 75 4.80 -1.57 16.57
C SER A 75 6.24 -1.08 16.49
N SER A 76 7.19 -1.93 16.09
CA SER A 76 8.62 -1.59 15.99
C SER A 76 9.18 -1.70 14.56
N LEU A 77 8.30 -1.88 13.57
CA LEU A 77 8.72 -1.95 12.17
C LEU A 77 9.01 -0.54 11.65
N GLU A 78 10.22 -0.35 11.12
CA GLU A 78 10.64 0.95 10.56
C GLU A 78 10.72 0.92 9.03
N SER A 79 10.71 -0.28 8.44
CA SER A 79 10.84 -0.46 7.00
C SER A 79 10.17 -1.74 6.54
N ILE A 80 9.93 -1.85 5.23
CA ILE A 80 9.45 -3.09 4.61
C ILE A 80 10.42 -4.26 4.82
N VAL A 81 11.73 -3.99 5.02
CA VAL A 81 12.74 -5.01 5.29
C VAL A 81 12.50 -5.68 6.64
N ASP A 82 11.91 -4.97 7.60
CA ASP A 82 11.61 -5.52 8.93
C ASP A 82 10.50 -6.57 8.90
N LEU A 83 9.70 -6.63 7.83
CA LEU A 83 8.69 -7.68 7.61
C LEU A 83 9.31 -9.04 7.24
N ALA A 84 10.58 -9.06 6.79
CA ALA A 84 11.26 -10.28 6.36
C ALA A 84 12.06 -10.97 7.47
N LYS A 85 12.04 -10.43 8.70
CA LYS A 85 12.71 -10.98 9.89
C LYS A 85 11.79 -11.93 10.65
#